data_AF-A0A401FKJ4-F1
#
_entry.id   AF-A0A401FKJ4-F1
#
_cell.length_a   1.000
_cell.length_b   1.000
_cell.length_c   1.000
_cell.angle_alpha   90.00
_cell.angle_beta   90.00
_cell.angle_gamma   90.00
#
_symmetry.space_group_name_H-M   'P 1'
#
loop_
_entity.id
_entity.type
_entity.pdbx_description
1 polymer ?
#
loop_
_entity_poly.entity_id
_entity_poly.type
_entity_poly.pdbx_seq_one_letter_code
_entity_poly.pdbx_strand_id
1 'polypeptide(L)'
;MILLGYKAYLSIIHQGLDRISLIITSGIITLGLLYISLNLSKFEYLNSASFILGVIYVIATIGLLVVQDTIPMVRLLQLGMLILVSGEMSLNLINSLNSISYLSASDYSTFAQITRKSANMLHKRDASFYRIAETFQRSKNDALTANYNGGSNFSSTLENNVSKFYGNMGNPNGDAFVVYTNPTMFTDSLLSFKYVMNENPLQLKI
;
A
#
# COMPACT_ATOMS: atom_id res chain seq x y z
N MET A 1 8.89 -19.17 -0.63
CA MET A 1 9.91 -19.15 0.44
C MET A 1 9.67 -20.20 1.53
N ILE A 2 8.44 -20.41 2.02
CA ILE A 2 8.12 -21.42 3.05
C ILE A 2 8.57 -22.85 2.68
N LEU A 3 8.31 -23.30 1.44
CA LEU A 3 8.72 -24.63 0.98
C LEU A 3 10.26 -24.81 0.99
N LEU A 4 11.01 -23.76 0.65
CA LEU A 4 12.47 -23.79 0.68
C LEU A 4 13.00 -23.84 2.12
N GLY A 5 12.42 -23.03 3.02
CA GLY A 5 12.75 -23.07 4.45
C GLY A 5 12.45 -24.43 5.08
N TYR A 6 11.30 -25.03 4.76
CA TYR A 6 10.94 -26.36 5.23
C TYR A 6 11.88 -27.45 4.69
N LYS A 7 12.21 -27.41 3.39
CA LYS A 7 13.17 -28.36 2.79
C LYS A 7 14.57 -28.22 3.39
N ALA A 8 15.04 -26.99 3.61
CA ALA A 8 16.32 -26.73 4.27
C ALA A 8 16.32 -27.27 5.69
N TYR A 9 15.25 -27.04 6.44
CA TYR A 9 15.09 -27.56 7.80
C TYR A 9 15.05 -29.09 7.85
N LEU A 10 14.32 -29.74 6.93
CA LEU A 10 14.36 -31.20 6.79
C LEU A 10 15.77 -31.70 6.47
N SER A 11 16.50 -31.02 5.57
CA SER A 11 17.89 -31.38 5.26
C SER A 11 18.76 -31.38 6.51
N ILE A 12 18.59 -30.38 7.37
CA ILE A 12 19.35 -30.28 8.62
C ILE A 12 18.99 -31.43 9.58
N ILE A 13 17.71 -31.80 9.70
CA ILE A 13 17.31 -32.96 10.52
C ILE A 13 17.96 -34.26 10.03
N HIS A 14 18.09 -34.47 8.71
CA HIS A 14 18.60 -35.73 8.16
C HIS A 14 20.14 -35.78 8.08
N GLN A 15 20.78 -34.65 7.80
CA GLN A 15 22.23 -34.57 7.52
C GLN A 15 23.03 -33.92 8.65
N GLY A 16 22.36 -33.35 9.65
CA GLY A 16 22.96 -32.50 10.68
C GLY A 16 23.18 -31.07 10.20
N LEU A 17 23.48 -30.17 11.14
CA LEU A 17 23.73 -28.77 10.84
C LEU A 17 25.16 -28.56 10.32
N ASP A 18 25.30 -28.05 9.09
CA ASP A 18 26.60 -27.57 8.61
C ASP A 18 26.99 -26.27 9.31
N ARG A 19 27.92 -26.41 10.26
CA ARG A 19 28.41 -25.31 11.10
C ARG A 19 29.14 -24.23 10.30
N ILE A 20 29.84 -24.60 9.21
CA ILE A 20 30.57 -23.62 8.40
C ILE A 20 29.58 -22.75 7.65
N SER A 21 28.60 -23.35 6.97
CA SER A 21 27.53 -22.62 6.28
C SER A 21 26.72 -21.75 7.24
N LEU A 22 26.44 -22.24 8.46
CA LEU A 22 25.76 -21.45 9.48
C LEU A 22 26.57 -20.21 9.89
N ILE A 23 27.87 -20.37 10.16
CA ILE A 23 28.75 -19.25 10.55
C ILE A 23 28.81 -18.20 9.44
N ILE A 24 29.02 -18.63 8.20
CA ILE A 24 29.08 -17.72 7.05
C ILE A 24 27.76 -16.97 6.88
N THR A 25 26.63 -17.68 6.90
CA THR A 25 25.31 -17.09 6.73
C THR A 25 24.98 -16.11 7.87
N SER A 26 25.31 -16.48 9.11
CA SER A 26 25.10 -15.64 10.29
C SER A 26 25.97 -14.39 10.24
N GLY A 27 27.21 -14.50 9.73
CA GLY A 27 28.10 -13.35 9.50
C GLY A 27 27.53 -12.37 8.48
N ILE A 28 27.03 -12.88 7.35
CA ILE A 28 26.39 -12.05 6.31
C ILE A 28 25.16 -11.33 6.86
N ILE A 29 24.29 -12.04 7.59
CA ILE A 29 23.11 -11.45 8.23
C ILE A 29 23.52 -10.37 9.23
N THR A 30 24.52 -10.63 10.06
CA THR A 30 25.02 -9.68 11.06
C THR A 30 25.56 -8.41 10.39
N LEU A 31 26.33 -8.53 9.31
CA LEU A 31 26.82 -7.37 8.55
C LEU A 31 25.66 -6.55 7.96
N GLY A 32 24.64 -7.22 7.43
CA GLY A 32 23.42 -6.56 6.94
C GLY A 32 22.68 -5.81 8.05
N LEU A 33 22.48 -6.43 9.21
CA LEU A 33 21.85 -5.82 10.38
C LEU A 33 22.66 -4.62 10.91
N LEU A 34 24.00 -4.72 10.95
CA LEU A 34 24.87 -3.60 11.33
C LEU A 34 24.73 -2.43 10.37
N TYR A 35 24.73 -2.70 9.06
CA TYR A 35 24.54 -1.66 8.05
C TYR A 35 23.19 -0.95 8.22
N ILE A 36 22.11 -1.72 8.41
CA ILE A 36 20.77 -1.19 8.64
C ILE A 36 20.75 -0.35 9.92
N SER A 37 21.33 -0.86 11.01
CA SER A 37 21.41 -0.16 12.30
C SER A 37 22.10 1.20 12.19
N LEU A 38 23.16 1.31 11.38
CA LEU A 38 23.88 2.57 11.16
C LEU A 38 23.14 3.55 10.24
N ASN A 39 22.15 3.06 9.47
CA ASN A 39 21.42 3.86 8.49
C ASN A 39 19.90 3.90 8.78
N LEU A 40 19.47 3.60 10.01
CA LEU A 40 18.04 3.51 10.39
C LEU A 40 17.24 4.74 9.98
N SER A 41 17.81 5.95 10.14
CA SER A 41 17.15 7.21 9.80
C SER A 41 16.85 7.40 8.30
N LYS A 42 17.49 6.62 7.42
CA LYS A 42 17.25 6.67 5.97
C LYS A 42 16.08 5.78 5.53
N PHE A 43 15.59 4.91 6.41
CA PHE A 43 14.53 3.96 6.09
C PHE A 43 13.19 4.48 6.62
N GLU A 44 12.42 5.12 5.75
CA GLU A 44 11.11 5.70 6.08
C GLU A 44 10.10 4.68 6.63
N TYR A 45 10.24 3.41 6.24
CA TYR A 45 9.34 2.32 6.60
C TYR A 45 9.83 1.46 7.78
N LEU A 46 11.02 1.73 8.34
CA LEU A 46 11.63 0.90 9.37
C LEU A 46 11.68 1.61 10.72
N ASN A 47 10.77 1.22 11.62
CA ASN A 47 10.77 1.66 13.01
C ASN A 47 11.84 0.89 13.81
N SER A 48 12.52 1.57 14.76
CA SER A 48 13.46 0.98 15.72
C SER A 48 12.88 -0.22 16.46
N ALA A 49 11.60 -0.19 16.85
CA ALA A 49 10.95 -1.33 17.51
C ALA A 49 10.86 -2.56 16.60
N SER A 50 10.43 -2.36 15.34
CA SER A 50 10.34 -3.42 14.34
C SER A 50 11.71 -4.00 13.99
N PHE A 51 12.74 -3.15 13.94
CA PHE A 51 14.13 -3.57 13.75
C PHE A 51 14.63 -4.46 14.90
N ILE A 52 14.45 -4.03 16.16
CA ILE A 52 14.87 -4.80 17.34
C ILE A 52 14.14 -6.16 17.38
N LEU A 53 12.83 -6.17 17.12
CA LEU A 53 12.07 -7.43 17.04
C LEU A 53 12.63 -8.36 15.95
N GLY A 54 12.97 -7.82 14.77
CA GLY A 54 13.62 -8.60 13.71
C GLY A 54 14.94 -9.23 14.15
N VAL A 55 15.79 -8.48 14.86
CA VAL A 55 17.05 -9.00 15.43
C VAL A 55 16.78 -10.13 16.43
N ILE A 56 15.78 -9.98 17.31
CA ILE A 56 15.39 -11.02 18.27
C ILE A 56 14.95 -12.29 17.55
N TYR A 57 14.14 -12.18 16.48
CA TYR A 57 13.71 -13.33 15.68
C TYR A 57 14.88 -14.05 14.99
N VAL A 58 15.86 -13.31 14.47
CA VAL A 58 17.08 -13.89 13.89
C VAL A 58 17.86 -14.66 14.95
N ILE A 59 18.09 -14.07 16.11
CA ILE A 59 18.80 -14.72 17.23
C ILE A 59 18.06 -15.98 17.68
N ALA A 60 16.74 -15.89 17.87
CA ALA A 60 15.91 -17.04 18.27
C ALA A 60 15.94 -18.16 17.23
N THR A 61 15.94 -17.82 15.94
CA THR A 61 16.01 -18.79 14.84
C THR A 61 17.37 -19.50 14.83
N ILE A 62 18.47 -18.75 14.90
CA ILE A 62 19.82 -19.34 14.98
C ILE A 62 19.96 -20.20 16.25
N GLY A 63 19.44 -19.73 17.39
CA GLY A 63 19.43 -20.47 18.64
C GLY A 63 18.72 -21.82 18.53
N LEU A 64 17.51 -21.85 17.95
CA LEU A 64 16.78 -23.08 17.70
C LEU A 64 17.52 -24.01 16.72
N LEU A 65 18.16 -23.46 15.69
CA LEU A 65 18.95 -24.27 14.75
C LEU A 65 20.19 -24.89 15.40
N VAL A 66 20.86 -24.21 16.33
CA VAL A 66 22.02 -24.76 17.05
C VAL A 66 21.61 -25.82 18.06
N VAL A 67 20.50 -25.61 18.76
CA VAL A 67 20.00 -26.52 19.80
C VAL A 67 19.37 -27.79 19.21
N GLN A 68 18.98 -27.78 17.93
CA GLN A 68 18.31 -28.94 17.34
C GLN A 68 19.18 -30.21 17.28
N ASP A 69 20.50 -30.05 17.18
CA ASP A 69 21.44 -31.17 17.13
C ASP A 69 21.79 -31.70 18.53
N THR A 70 21.43 -30.97 19.59
CA THR A 70 21.80 -31.30 20.98
C THR A 70 20.64 -31.86 21.80
N ILE A 71 19.40 -31.49 21.47
CA ILE A 71 18.21 -31.95 22.20
C ILE A 71 17.45 -33.01 21.40
N PRO A 72 17.18 -34.21 21.95
CA PRO A 72 16.46 -35.28 21.24
C PRO A 72 14.95 -35.00 21.03
N MET A 73 14.45 -33.80 21.37
CA MET A 73 13.04 -33.41 21.31
C MET A 73 12.66 -32.81 19.95
N VAL A 74 12.92 -33.53 18.86
CA VAL A 74 12.76 -33.05 17.48
C VAL A 74 11.36 -32.48 17.21
N ARG A 75 10.30 -33.11 17.72
CA ARG A 75 8.91 -32.63 17.54
C ARG A 75 8.64 -31.29 18.25
N LEU A 76 9.20 -31.10 19.44
CA LEU A 76 9.03 -29.85 20.18
C LEU A 76 9.76 -28.70 19.50
N LEU A 77 10.97 -28.96 18.99
CA LEU A 77 11.76 -28.01 18.22
C LEU A 77 11.10 -27.66 16.88
N GLN A 78 10.50 -28.63 16.20
CA GLN A 78 9.67 -28.42 15.01
C GLN A 78 8.49 -27.48 15.28
N LEU A 79 7.76 -27.72 16.36
CA LEU A 79 6.66 -26.84 16.79
C LEU A 79 7.17 -25.45 17.15
N GLY A 80 8.30 -25.37 17.86
CA GLY A 80 8.96 -24.11 18.18
C GLY A 80 9.34 -23.31 16.94
N MET A 81 9.95 -23.95 15.94
CA MET A 81 10.28 -23.33 14.65
C MET A 81 9.03 -22.87 13.91
N LEU A 82 7.96 -23.68 13.89
CA LEU A 82 6.71 -23.30 13.26
C LEU A 82 6.10 -22.05 13.92
N ILE A 83 6.04 -22.01 15.25
CA ILE A 83 5.51 -20.88 16.02
C ILE A 83 6.37 -19.64 15.77
N LEU A 84 7.69 -19.78 15.82
CA LEU A 84 8.63 -18.67 15.64
C LEU A 84 8.48 -18.03 14.25
N VAL A 85 8.52 -18.84 13.19
CA VAL A 85 8.40 -18.37 11.81
C VAL A 85 7.01 -17.80 11.54
N SER A 86 5.95 -18.46 12.01
CA SER A 86 4.59 -17.96 11.82
C SER A 86 4.36 -16.63 12.56
N GLY A 87 4.92 -16.50 13.77
CA GLY A 87 4.86 -15.26 14.55
C GLY A 87 5.63 -14.12 13.89
N GLU A 88 6.85 -14.38 13.42
CA GLU A 88 7.66 -13.40 12.67
C GLU A 88 6.91 -12.91 11.43
N MET A 89 6.42 -13.85 10.60
CA MET A 89 5.67 -13.51 9.39
C MET A 89 4.39 -12.73 9.69
N SER A 90 3.67 -13.08 10.77
CA SER A 90 2.45 -12.38 11.17
C SER A 90 2.74 -10.95 11.61
N LEU A 91 3.79 -10.73 12.41
CA LEU A 91 4.20 -9.39 12.82
C LEU A 91 4.73 -8.57 11.64
N ASN A 92 5.47 -9.20 10.74
CA ASN A 92 5.93 -8.58 9.50
C ASN A 92 4.74 -8.12 8.64
N LEU A 93 3.72 -8.97 8.50
CA LEU A 93 2.48 -8.65 7.80
C LEU A 93 1.75 -7.46 8.45
N ILE A 94 1.55 -7.49 9.77
CA ILE A 94 0.87 -6.43 10.51
C ILE A 94 1.62 -5.10 10.36
N ASN A 95 2.93 -5.10 10.58
CA ASN A 95 3.75 -3.90 10.46
C ASN A 95 3.74 -3.36 9.03
N SER A 96 3.89 -4.23 8.03
CA SER A 96 3.86 -3.83 6.63
C SER A 96 2.52 -3.24 6.22
N LEU A 97 1.40 -3.83 6.67
CA LEU A 97 0.07 -3.30 6.41
C LEU A 97 -0.18 -1.98 7.12
N ASN A 98 0.30 -1.83 8.37
CA ASN A 98 0.18 -0.59 9.13
C ASN A 98 1.03 0.56 8.56
N SER A 99 2.12 0.23 7.86
CA SER A 99 2.96 1.22 7.17
C SER A 99 2.35 1.73 5.85
N ILE A 100 1.30 1.09 5.34
CA ILE A 100 0.57 1.58 4.17
C ILE A 100 -0.50 2.56 4.65
N SER A 101 -0.42 3.81 4.19
CA SER A 101 -1.48 4.79 4.44
C SER A 101 -2.76 4.38 3.71
N TYR A 102 -3.73 3.87 4.45
CA TYR A 102 -5.08 3.65 3.94
C TYR A 102 -5.99 4.80 4.38
N LEU A 103 -6.82 5.31 3.46
CA LEU A 103 -8.01 6.04 3.90
C LEU A 103 -8.90 5.09 4.70
N SER A 104 -9.47 5.58 5.80
CA SER A 104 -10.40 4.77 6.56
C SER A 104 -11.62 4.40 5.69
N ALA A 105 -12.18 3.21 5.91
CA ALA A 105 -13.41 2.81 5.23
C ALA A 105 -14.55 3.81 5.47
N SER A 106 -14.59 4.40 6.66
CA SER A 106 -15.49 5.49 7.02
C SER A 106 -15.30 6.73 6.14
N ASP A 107 -14.06 7.17 5.88
CA ASP A 107 -13.80 8.35 5.03
C ASP A 107 -14.26 8.11 3.60
N TYR A 108 -13.97 6.92 3.05
CA TYR A 108 -14.47 6.53 1.73
C TYR A 108 -15.99 6.57 1.68
N SER A 109 -16.66 5.91 2.64
CA SER A 109 -18.12 5.80 2.65
C SER A 109 -18.78 7.17 2.81
N THR A 110 -18.22 8.04 3.67
CA THR A 110 -18.71 9.39 3.92
C THR A 110 -18.59 10.24 2.66
N PHE A 111 -17.41 10.26 2.04
CA PHE A 111 -17.19 10.95 0.76
C PHE A 111 -18.15 10.44 -0.31
N ALA A 112 -18.22 9.13 -0.50
CA ALA A 112 -19.06 8.51 -1.53
C ALA A 112 -20.56 8.76 -1.31
N GLN A 113 -21.02 8.93 -0.06
CA GLN A 113 -22.41 9.30 0.24
C GLN A 113 -22.69 10.76 -0.07
N ILE A 114 -21.82 11.68 0.37
CA ILE A 114 -21.97 13.13 0.17
C ILE A 114 -21.94 13.47 -1.32
N THR A 115 -20.92 13.02 -2.05
CA THR A 115 -20.73 13.33 -3.47
C THR A 115 -21.85 12.73 -4.32
N ARG A 116 -22.30 11.50 -4.02
CA ARG A 116 -23.41 10.85 -4.71
C ARG A 116 -24.75 11.53 -4.45
N LYS A 117 -24.99 12.02 -3.23
CA LYS A 117 -26.18 12.83 -2.93
C LYS A 117 -26.19 14.10 -3.80
N SER A 118 -25.05 14.77 -3.94
CA SER A 118 -24.89 15.95 -4.79
C SER A 118 -25.12 15.65 -6.27
N ALA A 119 -24.52 14.57 -6.79
CA ALA A 119 -24.74 14.10 -8.15
C ALA A 119 -26.22 13.78 -8.42
N ASN A 120 -26.88 13.07 -7.51
CA ASN A 120 -28.30 12.71 -7.63
C ASN A 120 -29.24 13.93 -7.62
N MET A 121 -28.88 15.01 -6.93
CA MET A 121 -29.65 16.26 -7.00
C MET A 121 -29.56 16.90 -8.38
N LEU A 122 -28.41 16.82 -9.04
CA LEU A 122 -28.22 17.32 -10.40
C LEU A 122 -28.96 16.45 -11.42
N HIS A 123 -28.85 15.12 -11.33
CA HIS A 123 -29.54 14.17 -12.23
C HIS A 123 -31.06 14.36 -12.24
N LYS A 124 -31.64 14.79 -11.13
CA LYS A 124 -33.08 15.09 -11.02
C LYS A 124 -33.47 16.44 -11.63
N ARG A 125 -32.54 17.38 -11.75
CA ARG A 125 -32.77 18.75 -12.22
C ARG A 125 -32.44 18.93 -13.69
N ASP A 126 -31.47 18.17 -14.19
CA ASP A 126 -30.99 18.24 -15.57
C ASP A 126 -30.92 16.83 -16.14
N ALA A 127 -31.71 16.57 -17.18
CA ALA A 127 -31.71 15.29 -17.90
C ALA A 127 -30.82 15.31 -19.16
N SER A 128 -30.23 16.46 -19.49
CA SER A 128 -29.32 16.58 -20.63
C SER A 128 -27.94 15.99 -20.32
N PHE A 129 -27.12 15.80 -21.35
CA PHE A 129 -25.72 15.44 -21.14
C PHE A 129 -24.97 16.63 -20.54
N TYR A 130 -24.35 16.41 -19.39
CA TYR A 130 -23.41 17.34 -18.77
C TYR A 130 -22.29 16.59 -18.08
N ARG A 131 -21.18 17.30 -17.87
CA ARG A 131 -20.09 16.92 -16.97
C ARG A 131 -20.03 17.83 -15.75
N ILE A 132 -19.48 17.30 -14.66
CA ILE A 132 -19.25 18.02 -13.41
C ILE A 132 -17.74 18.13 -13.18
N ALA A 133 -17.25 19.34 -12.95
CA ALA A 133 -15.89 19.60 -12.50
C ALA A 133 -15.85 19.58 -10.97
N GLU A 134 -14.72 19.22 -10.37
CA GLU A 134 -14.52 19.19 -8.92
C GLU A 134 -13.42 20.18 -8.53
N THR A 135 -13.59 20.88 -7.41
CA THR A 135 -12.51 21.69 -6.80
C THR A 135 -11.72 20.91 -5.74
N PHE A 136 -12.19 19.71 -5.41
CA PHE A 136 -11.57 18.75 -4.51
C PHE A 136 -11.24 17.47 -5.28
N GLN A 137 -10.39 16.61 -4.72
CA GLN A 137 -10.15 15.29 -5.29
C GLN A 137 -9.72 14.33 -4.18
N ARG A 138 -10.54 13.32 -3.88
CA ARG A 138 -10.15 12.17 -3.06
C ARG A 138 -9.36 11.17 -3.92
N SER A 139 -9.83 10.91 -5.14
CA SER A 139 -9.21 10.02 -6.10
C SER A 139 -9.51 10.46 -7.52
N LYS A 140 -8.72 9.96 -8.47
CA LYS A 140 -8.96 10.25 -9.90
C LYS A 140 -10.24 9.58 -10.44
N ASN A 141 -10.94 8.78 -9.63
CA ASN A 141 -12.16 8.03 -9.98
C ASN A 141 -13.36 8.43 -9.10
N ASP A 142 -13.38 9.65 -8.59
CA ASP A 142 -14.48 10.14 -7.74
C ASP A 142 -15.80 10.21 -8.51
N ALA A 143 -15.75 10.56 -9.80
CA ALA A 143 -16.88 10.49 -10.73
C ALA A 143 -17.52 9.10 -10.82
N LEU A 144 -16.69 8.06 -10.93
CA LEU A 144 -17.15 6.68 -10.93
C LEU A 144 -17.77 6.30 -9.57
N THR A 145 -17.13 6.72 -8.48
CA THR A 145 -17.60 6.44 -7.11
C THR A 145 -18.97 7.06 -6.83
N ALA A 146 -19.20 8.28 -7.32
CA ALA A 146 -20.40 9.06 -7.07
C ALA A 146 -21.45 9.01 -8.20
N ASN A 147 -21.18 8.24 -9.27
CA ASN A 147 -22.06 8.05 -10.42
C ASN A 147 -22.44 9.36 -11.13
N TYR A 148 -21.45 10.10 -11.61
CA TYR A 148 -21.66 11.25 -12.49
C TYR A 148 -20.57 11.32 -13.58
N ASN A 149 -20.81 12.11 -14.63
CA ASN A 149 -19.80 12.30 -15.68
C ASN A 149 -18.76 13.33 -15.23
N GLY A 150 -17.55 12.90 -14.90
CA GLY A 150 -16.45 13.78 -14.50
C GLY A 150 -15.40 14.01 -15.57
N GLY A 151 -14.38 14.79 -15.21
CA GLY A 151 -13.22 15.05 -16.05
C GLY A 151 -11.96 14.27 -15.69
N SER A 152 -11.90 13.70 -14.49
CA SER A 152 -10.75 12.92 -14.01
C SER A 152 -11.02 11.44 -14.17
N ASN A 153 -9.98 10.67 -14.52
CA ASN A 153 -10.06 9.21 -14.59
C ASN A 153 -8.70 8.58 -14.30
N PHE A 154 -8.71 7.45 -13.60
CA PHE A 154 -7.61 6.50 -13.56
C PHE A 154 -8.05 5.15 -14.15
N SER A 155 -7.31 4.66 -15.14
CA SER A 155 -7.52 3.36 -15.77
C SER A 155 -6.19 2.80 -16.26
N SER A 156 -5.96 1.50 -16.03
CA SER A 156 -4.79 0.79 -16.59
C SER A 156 -4.83 0.67 -18.11
N THR A 157 -6.00 0.91 -18.73
CA THR A 157 -6.20 0.89 -20.18
C THR A 157 -6.52 2.29 -20.71
N LEU A 158 -6.01 3.34 -20.06
CA LEU A 158 -6.21 4.71 -20.54
C LEU A 158 -5.53 4.89 -21.91
N GLU A 159 -6.29 5.38 -22.87
CA GLU A 159 -5.77 5.68 -24.20
C GLU A 159 -4.74 6.82 -24.15
N ASN A 160 -3.56 6.60 -24.74
CA ASN A 160 -2.47 7.59 -24.75
C ASN A 160 -2.91 8.94 -25.36
N ASN A 161 -3.79 8.91 -26.37
CA ASN A 161 -4.32 10.12 -26.99
C ASN A 161 -5.15 10.97 -26.02
N VAL A 162 -5.87 10.34 -25.08
CA VAL A 162 -6.62 11.06 -24.02
C VAL A 162 -5.65 11.71 -23.05
N SER A 163 -4.61 10.98 -22.61
CA SER A 163 -3.57 11.54 -21.73
C SER A 163 -2.87 12.76 -22.37
N LYS A 164 -2.47 12.64 -23.65
CA LYS A 164 -1.87 13.76 -24.41
C LYS A 164 -2.82 14.95 -24.56
N PHE A 165 -4.11 14.71 -24.83
CA PHE A 165 -5.10 15.77 -24.93
C PHE A 165 -5.18 16.58 -23.64
N TYR A 166 -5.23 15.92 -22.47
CA TYR A 166 -5.23 16.60 -21.18
C TYR A 166 -3.92 17.36 -20.92
N GLY A 167 -2.77 16.75 -21.20
CA GLY A 167 -1.46 17.41 -21.08
C GLY A 167 -1.37 18.68 -21.93
N ASN A 168 -1.86 18.63 -23.17
CA ASN A 168 -1.89 19.78 -24.08
C ASN A 168 -2.84 20.89 -23.62
N MET A 169 -3.91 20.56 -22.88
CA MET A 169 -4.77 21.54 -22.21
C MET A 169 -4.15 22.10 -20.91
N GLY A 170 -2.93 21.70 -20.55
CA GLY A 170 -2.27 22.10 -19.30
C GLY A 170 -2.84 21.41 -18.05
N ASN A 171 -3.54 20.28 -18.21
CA ASN A 171 -4.06 19.49 -17.11
C ASN A 171 -3.07 18.39 -16.69
N PRO A 172 -3.03 17.97 -15.42
CA PRO A 172 -2.19 16.84 -15.00
C PRO A 172 -2.59 15.53 -15.69
N ASN A 173 -1.61 14.82 -16.24
CA ASN A 173 -1.81 13.56 -16.94
C ASN A 173 -0.65 12.56 -16.68
N GLY A 174 -0.88 11.29 -16.99
CA GLY A 174 0.13 10.23 -16.97
C GLY A 174 -0.33 9.00 -17.76
N ASP A 175 0.44 7.92 -17.71
CA ASP A 175 0.18 6.72 -18.53
C ASP A 175 -1.16 6.05 -18.22
N ALA A 176 -1.63 6.17 -16.97
CA ALA A 176 -2.86 5.53 -16.49
C ALA A 176 -3.87 6.54 -15.92
N PHE A 177 -3.66 7.85 -16.11
CA PHE A 177 -4.58 8.83 -15.55
C PHE A 177 -4.64 10.18 -16.26
N VAL A 178 -5.77 10.84 -16.07
CA VAL A 178 -5.99 12.27 -16.36
C VAL A 178 -6.73 12.93 -15.20
N VAL A 179 -6.48 14.22 -15.00
CA VAL A 179 -7.13 15.02 -13.96
C VAL A 179 -7.62 16.32 -14.57
N TYR A 180 -8.88 16.69 -14.38
CA TYR A 180 -9.42 17.98 -14.86
C TYR A 180 -9.41 19.01 -13.74
N THR A 181 -8.34 19.80 -13.62
CA THR A 181 -8.15 20.78 -12.53
C THR A 181 -7.87 22.21 -12.99
N ASN A 182 -7.65 22.44 -14.28
CA ASN A 182 -7.40 23.76 -14.84
C ASN A 182 -8.51 24.16 -15.83
N PRO A 183 -9.78 24.32 -15.39
CA PRO A 183 -10.87 24.67 -16.27
C PRO A 183 -10.74 26.10 -16.78
N THR A 184 -11.13 26.30 -18.04
CA THR A 184 -11.37 27.60 -18.66
C THR A 184 -12.77 27.61 -19.23
N MET A 185 -13.38 28.77 -19.45
CA MET A 185 -14.70 28.85 -20.10
C MET A 185 -14.72 28.13 -21.46
N PHE A 186 -13.59 28.17 -22.19
CA PHE A 186 -13.44 27.48 -23.45
C PHE A 186 -13.44 25.95 -23.28
N THR A 187 -12.59 25.41 -22.41
CA THR A 187 -12.50 23.95 -22.20
C THR A 187 -13.77 23.39 -21.56
N ASP A 188 -14.41 24.14 -20.66
CA ASP A 188 -15.69 23.76 -20.06
C ASP A 188 -16.78 23.65 -21.12
N SER A 189 -16.87 24.64 -22.02
CA SER A 189 -17.85 24.63 -23.11
C SER A 189 -17.56 23.49 -24.10
N LEU A 190 -16.29 23.31 -24.50
CA LEU A 190 -15.86 22.28 -25.44
C LEU A 190 -16.14 20.86 -24.92
N LEU A 191 -15.92 20.64 -23.62
CA LEU A 191 -16.07 19.34 -22.96
C LEU A 191 -17.38 19.22 -22.17
N SER A 192 -18.34 20.10 -22.39
CA SER A 192 -19.67 20.03 -21.77
C SER A 192 -19.66 20.01 -20.23
N PHE A 193 -18.68 20.64 -19.58
CA PHE A 193 -18.74 20.91 -18.15
C PHE A 193 -19.73 22.04 -17.88
N LYS A 194 -20.79 21.71 -17.13
CA LYS A 194 -21.89 22.64 -16.83
C LYS A 194 -21.98 22.99 -15.36
N TYR A 195 -21.51 22.09 -14.50
CA TYR A 195 -21.62 22.21 -13.05
C TYR A 195 -20.25 22.05 -12.41
N VAL A 196 -20.05 22.73 -11.28
CA VAL A 196 -18.88 22.58 -10.43
C VAL A 196 -19.35 22.07 -9.07
N MET A 197 -18.77 20.95 -8.62
CA MET A 197 -18.93 20.47 -7.25
C MET A 197 -17.78 21.03 -6.42
N ASN A 198 -18.13 21.88 -5.46
CA ASN A 198 -17.15 22.52 -4.58
C ASN A 198 -17.17 21.90 -3.19
N GLU A 199 -16.01 21.83 -2.55
CA GLU A 199 -15.94 21.64 -1.11
C GLU A 199 -16.48 22.91 -0.45
N ASN A 200 -17.54 22.78 0.34
CA ASN A 200 -17.98 23.89 1.16
C ASN A 200 -17.17 23.80 2.46
N PRO A 201 -16.22 24.71 2.74
CA PRO A 201 -15.56 24.69 4.04
C PRO A 201 -16.65 24.81 5.10
N LEU A 202 -16.71 23.83 6.01
CA LEU A 202 -17.52 23.97 7.21
C LEU A 202 -17.10 25.28 7.86
N GLN A 203 -17.99 26.29 7.82
CA GLN A 203 -17.80 27.49 8.62
C GLN A 203 -17.79 27.03 10.08
N LEU A 204 -16.60 26.89 10.66
CA LEU A 204 -16.45 26.85 12.10
C LEU A 204 -17.05 28.16 12.60
N LYS A 205 -18.25 28.08 13.17
CA LYS A 205 -18.76 29.15 14.03
C LYS A 205 -17.78 29.22 15.21
N ILE A 206 -16.85 30.17 15.13
CA ILE A 206 -16.11 30.67 16.29
C ILE A 206 -17.10 31.47 17.14
#